data_AF-A0A447T949-F1
#
_entry.id   AF-A0A447T949-F1
#
_cell.length_a   1.000
_cell.length_b   1.000
_cell.length_c   1.000
_cell.angle_alpha   90.00
_cell.angle_beta   90.00
_cell.angle_gamma   90.00
#
_symmetry.space_group_name_H-M   'P 1'
#
loop_
_entity.id
_entity.type
_entity.pdbx_description
1 polymer ?
#
loop_
_entity_poly.entity_id
_entity_poly.type
_entity_poly.pdbx_seq_one_letter_code
_entity_poly.pdbx_strand_id
1 'polypeptide(L)' 'MVKVDVGNFDHNLDIDAAYGHPIAKGIPAAVVLSPDNKVVYATRAGELADARRMSETGIYEFFERVSRQVKP' A
#
# COMPACT_ATOMS: atom_id res chain seq x y z
N MET A 1 -6.90 -2.97 9.31
CA MET A 1 -5.96 -2.14 8.53
C MET A 1 -5.26 -1.16 9.46
N VAL A 2 -4.00 -0.82 9.19
CA VAL A 2 -3.26 0.21 9.94
C VAL A 2 -3.03 1.38 8.97
N LYS A 3 -3.35 2.60 9.41
CA LYS A 3 -2.99 3.82 8.67
C LYS A 3 -1.69 4.35 9.25
N VAL A 4 -0.72 4.60 8.38
CA VAL A 4 0.57 5.19 8.74
C VAL A 4 0.62 6.59 8.14
N ASP A 5 0.80 7.60 8.99
CA ASP A 5 0.99 8.97 8.56
C ASP A 5 2.44 9.18 8.13
N VAL A 6 2.66 9.80 6.98
CA VAL A 6 4.00 10.10 6.47
C VAL A 6 4.27 11.60 6.40
N GLY A 7 3.33 12.43 6.86
CA GLY A 7 3.43 13.88 6.80
C GLY A 7 3.69 14.39 5.39
N ASN A 8 4.61 15.34 5.25
CA ASN A 8 5.11 15.82 3.96
C ASN A 8 6.32 15.01 3.50
N PHE A 9 6.21 13.67 3.58
CA PHE A 9 7.32 12.74 3.35
C PHE A 9 8.45 12.90 4.38
N ASP A 10 8.10 13.14 5.64
CA ASP A 10 9.03 13.45 6.74
C ASP A 10 8.77 12.64 8.03
N HIS A 11 7.68 11.86 8.10
CA HIS A 11 7.34 11.03 9.26
C HIS A 11 7.30 9.54 8.91
N ASN A 12 7.61 8.68 9.90
CA ASN A 12 7.55 7.22 9.79
C ASN A 12 8.31 6.65 8.56
N LEU A 13 9.41 7.30 8.17
CA LEU A 13 10.23 6.91 7.03
C LEU A 13 10.99 5.59 7.27
N ASP A 14 11.17 5.22 8.53
CA ASP A 14 11.66 3.90 8.95
C ASP A 14 10.69 2.79 8.56
N ILE A 15 9.38 3.02 8.71
CA ILE A 15 8.32 2.10 8.27
C ILE A 15 8.31 2.01 6.74
N ASP A 16 8.41 3.14 6.03
CA ASP A 16 8.51 3.16 4.56
C ASP A 16 9.71 2.32 4.08
N ALA A 17 10.88 2.51 4.68
CA ALA A 17 12.09 1.77 4.34
C ALA A 17 11.94 0.26 4.61
N ALA A 18 11.35 -0.11 5.76
CA ALA A 18 11.16 -1.51 6.15
C ALA A 18 10.30 -2.30 5.14
N TYR A 19 9.41 -1.63 4.41
CA TYR A 19 8.52 -2.25 3.43
C TYR A 19 8.88 -1.94 1.97
N GLY A 20 10.09 -1.43 1.73
CA GLY A 20 10.65 -1.28 0.39
C GLY A 20 10.19 -0.02 -0.34
N HIS A 21 10.03 1.08 0.38
CA HIS A 21 9.73 2.43 -0.12
C HIS A 21 8.43 2.58 -0.92
N PRO A 22 7.28 2.11 -0.40
CA PRO A 22 5.98 2.21 -1.08
C PRO A 22 5.57 3.65 -1.42
N ILE A 23 6.02 4.66 -0.67
CA ILE A 23 5.60 6.07 -0.93
C ILE A 23 6.49 6.79 -1.95
N ALA A 24 7.58 6.17 -2.42
CA ALA A 24 8.56 6.81 -3.32
C ALA A 24 7.97 7.25 -4.67
N LYS A 25 6.81 6.70 -5.05
CA LYS A 25 6.07 7.07 -6.28
C LYS A 25 4.79 7.85 -6.01
N GLY A 26 4.60 8.33 -4.79
CA GLY A 26 3.45 9.15 -4.38
C GLY A 26 2.52 8.45 -3.41
N ILE A 27 1.54 9.22 -2.93
CA ILE A 27 0.54 8.81 -1.95
C ILE A 27 -0.88 9.01 -2.49
N PRO A 28 -1.88 8.19 -2.08
CA PRO A 28 -1.75 7.09 -1.11
C PRO A 28 -1.02 5.87 -1.67
N ALA A 29 -0.41 5.11 -0.76
CA ALA A 29 0.30 3.86 -1.03
C ALA A 29 -0.21 2.76 -0.07
N ALA A 30 -0.08 1.49 -0.45
CA ALA A 30 -0.54 0.35 0.35
C ALA A 30 0.46 -0.80 0.31
N VAL A 31 0.62 -1.47 1.44
CA VAL A 31 1.41 -2.70 1.60
C VAL A 31 0.50 -3.75 2.24
N VAL A 32 0.50 -4.97 1.69
CA VAL A 32 -0.19 -6.13 2.25
C VAL A 32 0.86 -7.12 2.72
N LEU A 33 0.74 -7.50 3.98
CA LEU A 33 1.64 -8.44 4.65
C LEU A 33 0.94 -9.78 4.84
N SER A 34 1.72 -10.85 4.79
CA SER A 34 1.29 -12.16 5.25
C SER A 34 1.34 -12.24 6.80
N PRO A 35 0.72 -13.26 7.42
CA PRO A 35 0.79 -13.45 8.87
C PRO A 35 2.21 -13.62 9.42
N ASP A 36 3.16 -14.10 8.61
CA ASP A 36 4.58 -14.23 8.94
C ASP A 36 5.41 -12.96 8.62
N ASN A 37 4.75 -11.81 8.48
CA ASN A 37 5.35 -10.48 8.29
C ASN A 37 6.16 -10.34 6.98
N LYS A 38 5.81 -11.08 5.92
CA LYS A 38 6.40 -10.91 4.59
C LYS A 38 5.53 -9.99 3.73
N VAL A 39 6.16 -9.15 2.92
CA VAL A 39 5.45 -8.31 1.94
C VAL A 39 4.90 -9.20 0.83
N VAL A 40 3.58 -9.33 0.76
CA VAL A 40 2.88 -10.06 -0.30
C VAL A 40 2.55 -9.12 -1.46
N TYR A 41 2.24 -7.87 -1.15
CA TYR A 41 2.00 -6.84 -2.15
C TYR A 41 2.45 -5.48 -1.62
N ALA A 42 3.00 -4.64 -2.49
CA ALA A 42 3.27 -3.24 -2.20
C ALA A 42 2.99 -2.42 -3.46
N THR A 43 2.29 -1.31 -3.32
CA THR A 43 2.13 -0.36 -4.42
C THR A 43 3.49 0.25 -4.74
N ARG A 44 4.02 -0.01 -5.94
CA ARG A 44 5.35 0.45 -6.35
C ARG A 44 5.33 1.31 -7.59
N ALA A 45 4.23 1.29 -8.34
CA ALA A 45 4.11 2.02 -9.61
C ALA A 45 3.13 3.19 -9.53
N GLY A 46 2.77 3.66 -8.33
CA GLY A 46 1.73 4.67 -8.18
C GLY A 46 0.33 4.13 -8.54
N GLU A 47 0.12 2.82 -8.39
CA GLU A 47 -1.17 2.15 -8.66
C GLU A 47 -2.33 2.77 -7.87
N LEU A 48 -2.01 3.36 -6.71
CA LEU A 48 -2.93 4.14 -5.89
C LEU A 48 -2.60 5.63 -5.86
N ALA A 49 -1.58 6.12 -6.58
CA ALA A 49 -1.31 7.56 -6.67
C ALA A 49 -2.47 8.30 -7.37
N ASP A 50 -3.14 7.64 -8.32
CA ASP A 50 -4.39 8.08 -8.92
C ASP A 50 -5.63 7.73 -8.07
N ALA A 51 -5.49 7.20 -6.83
CA ALA A 51 -6.63 6.86 -5.98
C ALA A 51 -7.50 8.07 -5.63
N ARG A 52 -6.97 9.29 -5.74
CA ARG A 52 -7.78 10.53 -5.68
C ARG A 52 -8.89 10.57 -6.73
N ARG A 53 -8.75 9.81 -7.82
CA ARG A 53 -9.70 9.66 -8.92
C ARG A 53 -10.36 8.28 -8.95
N MET A 54 -9.95 7.35 -8.08
CA MET A 54 -10.58 6.03 -8.00
C MET A 54 -11.91 6.13 -7.24
N SER A 55 -12.93 5.45 -7.76
CA SER A 55 -14.19 5.23 -7.04
C SER A 55 -14.00 4.24 -5.91
N GLU A 56 -14.93 4.22 -4.95
CA GLU A 56 -14.96 3.21 -3.87
C GLU A 56 -14.93 1.77 -4.43
N THR A 57 -15.59 1.54 -5.57
CA THR A 57 -15.55 0.25 -6.28
C THR A 57 -14.15 -0.12 -6.72
N GLY A 58 -13.38 0.81 -7.29
CA GLY A 58 -12.01 0.53 -7.73
C GLY A 58 -11.08 0.19 -6.58
N ILE A 59 -11.30 0.79 -5.39
CA ILE A 59 -10.56 0.44 -4.17
C ILE A 59 -10.94 -0.97 -3.69
N TYR A 60 -12.23 -1.32 -3.69
CA TYR A 60 -12.69 -2.65 -3.32
C TYR A 60 -12.11 -3.74 -4.24
N GLU A 61 -12.21 -3.56 -5.56
CA GLU A 61 -11.69 -4.52 -6.55
C GLU A 61 -10.17 -4.70 -6.42
N PHE A 62 -9.45 -3.63 -6.14
CA PHE A 62 -8.02 -3.69 -5.87
C PHE A 62 -7.71 -4.63 -4.69
N PHE A 63 -8.37 -4.44 -3.55
CA PHE A 63 -8.13 -5.27 -2.36
C PHE A 63 -8.66 -6.70 -2.54
N GLU A 64 -9.75 -6.91 -3.27
CA GLU A 64 -10.25 -8.23 -3.62
C GLU A 64 -9.24 -9.01 -4.48
N ARG A 65 -8.64 -8.34 -5.47
CA ARG A 65 -7.61 -8.96 -6.32
C ARG A 65 -6.38 -9.34 -5.50
N VAL A 66 -5.91 -8.44 -4.63
CA VAL A 66 -4.73 -8.70 -3.79
C VAL A 66 -5.01 -9.84 -2.80
N SER A 67 -6.19 -9.88 -2.17
CA SER A 67 -6.54 -10.94 -1.20
C SER A 67 -6.60 -12.33 -1.83
N ARG A 68 -7.01 -12.44 -3.11
CA ARG A 68 -7.00 -13.71 -3.85
C ARG A 68 -5.58 -14.23 -4.15
N GLN A 69 -4.59 -13.35 -4.23
CA GLN A 69 -3.19 -13.71 -4.42
C GLN A 69 -2.53 -14.15 -3.11
N VAL A 70 -3.02 -13.63 -1.98
CA VAL A 70 -2.61 -14.04 -0.63
C VAL A 70 -3.44 -15.27 -0.21
N LYS A 71 -3.26 -16.41 -0.90
CA LYS A 71 -3.76 -17.69 -0.36
C LYS A 71 -2.76 -18.23 0.68
N PRO A 72 -3.25 -18.76 1.81
CA PRO A 72 -2.41 -19.34 2.86
C PRO A 72 -1.60 -20.54 2.37
#